data_AF-A0A972J3Y0-F1
#
_entry.id   AF-A0A972J3Y0-F1
#
_cell.length_a   1.000
_cell.length_b   1.000
_cell.length_c   1.000
_cell.angle_alpha   90.00
_cell.angle_beta   90.00
_cell.angle_gamma   90.00
#
_symmetry.space_group_name_H-M   'P 1'
#
loop_
_entity.id
_entity.type
_entity.pdbx_description
1 polymer ?
#
loop_
_entity_poly.entity_id
_entity_poly.type
_entity_poly.pdbx_seq_one_letter_code
_entity_poly.pdbx_strand_id
1 'polypeptide(L)'
;MVAGFIHFIWKAFWNSTVIILCAGLVFISYKANQPMAVPGTPEGMTYVEFIQDRIDAAKTVAPSRCGWGMMLSLATLGPIYSVVYTAVAINPEGTLAKITASDPDIPKGVEGAKWYEIPGIWWSVVERLSWTMLGKPANVGCQFRAVR
;
A
#
# COMPACT_ATOMS: atom_id res chain seq x y z
N MET A 1 -1.61 22.94 39.47
CA MET A 1 -2.39 21.72 39.15
C MET A 1 -2.71 21.61 37.65
N VAL A 2 -3.12 22.68 36.98
CA VAL A 2 -3.47 22.68 35.53
C VAL A 2 -2.29 22.35 34.60
N ALA A 3 -1.09 22.91 34.84
CA ALA A 3 0.08 22.67 33.98
C ALA A 3 0.58 21.21 33.99
N GLY A 4 0.51 20.53 35.15
CA GLY A 4 0.88 19.12 35.26
C GLY A 4 -0.09 18.19 34.53
N PHE A 5 -1.39 18.52 34.53
CA PHE A 5 -2.42 17.80 33.79
C PHE A 5 -2.29 17.98 32.28
N ILE A 6 -2.01 19.20 31.81
CA ILE A 6 -1.75 19.48 30.38
C ILE A 6 -0.51 18.72 29.89
N HIS A 7 0.58 18.74 30.68
CA HIS A 7 1.79 17.99 30.34
C HIS A 7 1.56 16.48 30.29
N PHE A 8 0.74 15.95 31.21
CA PHE A 8 0.36 14.54 31.20
C PHE A 8 -0.46 14.18 29.95
N ILE A 9 -1.47 14.98 29.59
CA ILE A 9 -2.26 14.77 28.36
C ILE A 9 -1.36 14.82 27.12
N TRP A 10 -0.47 15.82 27.02
CA TRP A 10 0.46 15.95 25.91
C TRP A 10 1.36 14.73 25.78
N LYS A 11 1.94 14.27 26.89
CA LYS A 11 2.79 13.08 26.92
C LYS A 11 2.01 11.80 26.56
N ALA A 12 0.77 11.67 27.02
CA ALA A 12 -0.09 10.55 26.68
C ALA A 12 -0.43 10.53 25.18
N PHE A 13 -0.79 11.67 24.60
CA PHE A 13 -1.06 11.80 23.17
C PHE A 13 0.18 11.46 22.33
N TRP A 14 1.34 12.00 22.70
CA TRP A 14 2.61 11.72 22.02
C TRP A 14 2.95 10.23 22.05
N ASN A 15 2.93 9.62 23.25
CA ASN A 15 3.22 8.20 23.41
C ASN A 15 2.23 7.32 22.63
N SER A 16 0.94 7.67 22.65
CA SER A 16 -0.09 6.92 21.92
C SER A 16 0.15 6.99 20.41
N THR A 17 0.51 8.16 19.88
CA THR A 17 0.86 8.35 18.47
C THR A 17 2.07 7.50 18.08
N VAL A 18 3.13 7.51 18.89
CA VAL A 18 4.33 6.68 18.66
C VAL A 18 3.98 5.20 18.67
N ILE A 19 3.17 4.74 19.62
CA ILE A 19 2.73 3.33 19.71
C ILE A 19 1.97 2.92 18.45
N ILE A 20 1.04 3.75 17.98
CA ILE A 20 0.25 3.48 16.76
C ILE A 20 1.17 3.39 15.53
N LEU A 21 2.13 4.30 15.39
CA LEU A 21 3.11 4.28 14.30
C LEU A 21 3.97 3.01 14.35
N CYS A 22 4.50 2.64 15.52
CA CYS A 22 5.26 1.42 15.69
C CYS A 22 4.44 0.17 15.38
N ALA A 23 3.18 0.10 15.85
CA ALA A 23 2.28 -1.00 15.55
C ALA A 23 2.00 -1.11 14.04
N GLY A 24 1.82 0.03 13.36
CA GLY A 24 1.67 0.08 11.90
C GLY A 24 2.90 -0.45 11.17
N LEU A 25 4.10 -0.07 11.60
CA LEU A 25 5.35 -0.60 11.03
C LEU A 25 5.47 -2.11 11.24
N VAL A 26 5.18 -2.60 12.45
CA VAL A 26 5.18 -4.05 12.74
C VAL A 26 4.17 -4.79 11.85
N PHE A 27 2.96 -4.24 11.69
CA PHE A 27 1.93 -4.82 10.81
C PHE A 27 2.41 -4.88 9.35
N ILE A 28 2.96 -3.79 8.83
CA ILE A 28 3.51 -3.73 7.47
C ILE A 28 4.63 -4.74 7.32
N SER A 29 5.59 -4.78 8.23
CA SER A 29 6.70 -5.74 8.18
C SER A 29 6.19 -7.18 8.24
N TYR A 30 5.23 -7.48 9.10
CA TYR A 30 4.62 -8.81 9.18
C TYR A 30 3.95 -9.20 7.86
N LYS A 31 3.09 -8.34 7.32
CA LYS A 31 2.36 -8.59 6.07
C LYS A 31 3.28 -8.63 4.85
N ALA A 32 4.33 -7.80 4.81
CA ALA A 32 5.27 -7.75 3.70
C ALA A 32 6.11 -9.03 3.55
N ASN A 33 6.29 -9.78 4.63
CA ASN A 33 6.99 -11.07 4.64
C ASN A 33 6.03 -12.27 4.45
N GLN A 34 4.73 -12.03 4.28
CA GLN A 34 3.80 -13.08 3.89
C GLN A 34 3.72 -13.19 2.36
N PRO A 35 3.35 -14.38 1.83
CA PRO A 35 3.05 -14.52 0.41
C PRO A 35 1.98 -13.53 -0.03
N MET A 36 2.21 -12.86 -1.16
CA MET A 36 1.25 -11.93 -1.74
C MET A 36 -0.03 -12.65 -2.14
N ALA A 37 -1.16 -11.99 -1.94
CA ALA A 37 -2.48 -12.54 -2.28
C ALA A 37 -3.01 -12.04 -3.64
N VAL A 38 -2.11 -11.68 -4.56
CA VAL A 38 -2.46 -11.07 -5.85
C VAL A 38 -2.43 -12.09 -6.97
N PRO A 39 -3.50 -12.23 -7.77
CA PRO A 39 -3.50 -13.12 -8.92
C PRO A 39 -2.40 -12.78 -9.94
N GLY A 40 -1.58 -13.77 -10.29
CA GLY A 40 -0.50 -13.64 -11.27
C GLY A 40 0.90 -13.44 -10.68
N THR A 41 1.04 -13.30 -9.35
CA THR A 41 2.34 -13.37 -8.69
C THR A 41 2.85 -14.81 -8.66
N PRO A 42 4.17 -15.05 -8.74
CA PRO A 42 4.75 -16.38 -8.48
C PRO A 42 4.31 -16.95 -7.13
N GLU A 43 4.10 -18.27 -7.06
CA GLU A 43 3.67 -18.93 -5.82
C GLU A 43 4.67 -18.69 -4.69
N GLY A 44 4.17 -18.26 -3.54
CA GLY A 44 4.97 -18.03 -2.35
C GLY A 44 5.77 -16.71 -2.33
N MET A 45 5.78 -15.93 -3.42
CA MET A 45 6.49 -14.66 -3.47
C MET A 45 5.94 -13.67 -2.44
N THR A 46 6.82 -13.15 -1.59
CA THR A 46 6.49 -12.10 -0.61
C THR A 46 6.53 -10.72 -1.25
N TYR A 47 5.89 -9.74 -0.61
CA TYR A 47 5.90 -8.36 -1.09
C TYR A 47 7.32 -7.77 -1.13
N VAL A 48 8.17 -8.13 -0.16
CA VAL A 48 9.57 -7.68 -0.12
C VAL A 48 10.35 -8.21 -1.32
N GLU A 49 10.24 -9.51 -1.60
CA GLU A 49 10.90 -10.15 -2.75
C GLU A 49 10.41 -9.54 -4.07
N PHE A 50 9.09 -9.31 -4.18
CA PHE A 50 8.52 -8.62 -5.34
C PHE A 50 9.15 -7.24 -5.53
N ILE A 51 9.16 -6.38 -4.52
CA ILE A 51 9.73 -5.03 -4.65
C ILE A 51 11.24 -5.09 -4.98
N GLN A 52 11.99 -6.01 -4.38
CA GLN A 52 13.40 -6.21 -4.70
C GLN A 52 13.61 -6.61 -6.17
N ASP A 53 12.85 -7.60 -6.65
CA ASP A 53 12.89 -8.04 -8.05
C ASP A 53 12.56 -6.88 -9.01
N ARG A 54 11.60 -6.02 -8.65
CA ARG A 54 11.25 -4.83 -9.43
C ARG A 54 12.33 -3.75 -9.40
N ILE A 55 12.99 -3.53 -8.26
CA ILE A 55 14.14 -2.62 -8.16
C ILE A 55 15.28 -3.10 -9.05
N ASP A 56 15.57 -4.40 -9.04
CA ASP A 56 16.64 -4.97 -9.84
C ASP A 56 16.30 -4.97 -11.34
N ALA A 57 15.06 -5.28 -11.71
CA ALA A 57 14.58 -5.09 -13.09
C ALA A 57 14.74 -3.63 -13.54
N ALA A 58 14.43 -2.67 -12.67
CA ALA A 58 14.54 -1.26 -13.01
C ALA A 58 15.98 -0.77 -13.22
N LYS A 59 16.95 -1.33 -12.49
CA LYS A 59 18.38 -1.07 -12.71
C LYS A 59 18.85 -1.52 -14.10
N THR A 60 18.27 -2.60 -14.64
CA THR A 60 18.69 -3.17 -15.93
C THR A 60 18.11 -2.46 -17.16
N VAL A 61 16.97 -1.76 -17.03
CA VAL A 61 16.29 -1.13 -18.18
C VAL A 61 16.66 0.35 -18.32
N ALA A 62 16.43 1.15 -17.28
CA ALA A 62 16.74 2.59 -17.28
C ALA A 62 16.78 3.13 -15.83
N PRO A 63 17.93 3.06 -15.14
CA PRO A 63 18.01 3.28 -13.70
C PRO A 63 17.57 4.68 -13.24
N SER A 64 17.74 5.72 -14.07
CA SER A 64 17.35 7.10 -13.73
C SER A 64 15.84 7.36 -13.86
N ARG A 65 15.20 6.89 -14.94
CA ARG A 65 13.75 7.08 -15.17
C ARG A 65 12.88 5.99 -14.54
N CYS A 66 13.25 4.74 -14.74
CA CYS A 66 12.48 3.57 -14.31
C CYS A 66 12.84 3.09 -12.91
N GLY A 67 14.10 3.26 -12.50
CA GLY A 67 14.57 2.96 -11.15
C GLY A 67 14.07 4.00 -10.16
N TRP A 68 14.68 5.18 -10.16
CA TRP A 68 14.35 6.21 -9.18
C TRP A 68 13.01 6.90 -9.43
N GLY A 69 12.72 7.33 -10.68
CA GLY A 69 11.50 8.10 -10.99
C GLY A 69 10.20 7.35 -10.70
N MET A 70 10.07 6.13 -11.25
CA MET A 70 8.84 5.34 -11.09
C MET A 70 8.67 4.76 -9.68
N MET A 71 9.73 4.23 -9.06
CA MET A 71 9.64 3.69 -7.70
C MET A 71 9.34 4.77 -6.66
N LEU A 72 9.91 5.96 -6.80
CA LEU A 72 9.66 7.06 -5.86
C LEU A 72 8.23 7.61 -6.05
N SER A 73 7.74 7.66 -7.28
CA SER A 73 6.33 7.97 -7.55
C SER A 73 5.40 6.95 -6.89
N LEU A 74 5.72 5.65 -6.93
CA LEU A 74 4.95 4.61 -6.27
C LEU A 74 5.01 4.73 -4.74
N ALA A 75 6.20 4.99 -4.18
CA ALA A 75 6.36 5.18 -2.74
C ALA A 75 5.59 6.41 -2.23
N THR A 76 5.40 7.42 -3.07
CA THR A 76 4.70 8.66 -2.70
C THR A 76 3.19 8.55 -2.93
N LEU A 77 2.77 8.00 -4.08
CA LEU A 77 1.36 7.92 -4.48
C LEU A 77 0.67 6.65 -3.98
N GLY A 78 1.38 5.53 -3.89
CA GLY A 78 0.85 4.25 -3.41
C GLY A 78 0.15 4.34 -2.06
N PRO A 79 0.72 5.02 -1.04
CA PRO A 79 0.03 5.26 0.23
C PRO A 79 -1.26 6.06 0.10
N ILE A 80 -1.31 7.05 -0.81
CA ILE A 80 -2.50 7.89 -1.02
C ILE A 80 -3.59 7.10 -1.73
N TYR A 81 -3.25 6.46 -2.86
CA TYR A 81 -4.21 5.66 -3.63
C TYR A 81 -4.71 4.47 -2.81
N SER A 82 -3.86 3.80 -2.02
CA SER A 82 -4.30 2.69 -1.18
C SER A 82 -5.33 3.11 -0.13
N VAL A 83 -5.18 4.29 0.49
CA VAL A 83 -6.16 4.84 1.43
C VAL A 83 -7.46 5.19 0.72
N VAL A 84 -7.39 5.88 -0.42
CA VAL A 84 -8.59 6.28 -1.19
C VAL A 84 -9.36 5.05 -1.66
N TYR A 85 -8.68 4.06 -2.25
CA TYR A 85 -9.32 2.85 -2.77
C TYR A 85 -9.91 2.00 -1.65
N THR A 86 -9.24 1.91 -0.50
CA THR A 86 -9.81 1.25 0.68
C THR A 86 -11.06 1.97 1.17
N ALA A 87 -11.03 3.30 1.24
CA ALA A 87 -12.17 4.09 1.68
C ALA A 87 -13.38 3.98 0.72
N VAL A 88 -13.13 3.96 -0.58
CA VAL A 88 -14.16 3.74 -1.62
C VAL A 88 -14.72 2.32 -1.52
N ALA A 89 -13.88 1.31 -1.33
CA ALA A 89 -14.31 -0.08 -1.25
C ALA A 89 -15.23 -0.37 -0.05
N ILE A 90 -14.91 0.18 1.12
CA ILE A 90 -15.73 -0.03 2.33
C ILE A 90 -17.00 0.85 2.36
N ASN A 91 -16.99 1.98 1.62
CA ASN A 91 -18.10 2.93 1.52
C ASN A 91 -18.43 3.27 0.05
N PRO A 92 -18.99 2.32 -0.72
CA PRO A 92 -19.21 2.50 -2.17
C PRO A 92 -20.25 3.57 -2.52
N GLU A 93 -21.11 3.96 -1.57
CA GLU A 93 -22.12 5.02 -1.76
C GLU A 93 -21.64 6.41 -1.28
N GLY A 94 -20.41 6.49 -0.73
CA GLY A 94 -19.84 7.70 -0.15
C GLY A 94 -19.43 8.75 -1.18
N THR A 95 -19.17 9.97 -0.72
CA THR A 95 -18.74 11.09 -1.60
C THR A 95 -17.46 10.76 -2.38
N LEU A 96 -16.49 10.10 -1.73
CA LEU A 96 -15.25 9.66 -2.40
C LEU A 96 -15.53 8.69 -3.54
N ALA A 97 -16.45 7.73 -3.36
CA ALA A 97 -16.80 6.76 -4.39
C ALA A 97 -17.45 7.43 -5.61
N LYS A 98 -18.25 8.48 -5.40
CA LYS A 98 -18.91 9.23 -6.48
C LYS A 98 -17.94 10.06 -7.33
N ILE A 99 -16.82 10.50 -6.76
CA ILE A 99 -15.80 11.31 -7.47
C ILE A 99 -14.62 10.46 -7.96
N THR A 100 -14.51 9.21 -7.52
CA THR A 100 -13.43 8.30 -7.92
C THR A 100 -13.89 7.50 -9.12
N ALA A 101 -13.07 7.48 -10.18
CA ALA A 101 -13.35 6.64 -11.34
C ALA A 101 -13.35 5.16 -10.95
N SER A 102 -14.17 4.35 -11.64
CA SER A 102 -14.15 2.90 -11.44
C SER A 102 -12.79 2.35 -11.87
N ASP A 103 -12.11 1.67 -10.95
CA ASP A 103 -10.80 1.06 -11.17
C ASP A 103 -10.83 -0.43 -10.74
N PRO A 104 -10.28 -1.36 -11.54
CA PRO A 104 -10.25 -2.78 -11.21
C PRO A 104 -9.44 -3.13 -9.95
N ASP A 105 -8.54 -2.25 -9.50
CA ASP A 105 -7.74 -2.45 -8.28
C ASP A 105 -8.52 -2.07 -7.00
N ILE A 106 -9.71 -1.46 -7.12
CA ILE A 106 -10.62 -1.22 -5.99
C ILE A 106 -11.30 -2.55 -5.59
N PRO A 107 -11.13 -3.04 -4.34
CA PRO A 107 -11.78 -4.26 -3.86
C PRO A 107 -13.30 -4.16 -3.89
N LYS A 108 -13.98 -5.29 -4.13
CA LYS A 108 -15.44 -5.41 -4.12
C LYS A 108 -15.87 -6.43 -3.06
N GLY A 109 -17.10 -6.32 -2.53
CA GLY A 109 -17.61 -7.27 -1.55
C GLY A 109 -17.07 -7.05 -0.14
N VAL A 110 -16.54 -5.85 0.14
CA VAL A 110 -16.01 -5.44 1.45
C VAL A 110 -16.79 -4.26 2.04
N GLU A 111 -18.01 -4.05 1.56
CA GLU A 111 -18.87 -2.96 1.97
C GLU A 111 -19.23 -3.09 3.46
N GLY A 112 -19.07 -2.02 4.24
CA GLY A 112 -19.34 -2.06 5.67
C GLY A 112 -18.37 -2.91 6.49
N ALA A 113 -17.15 -3.15 5.97
CA ALA A 113 -16.09 -3.84 6.70
C ALA A 113 -15.87 -3.27 8.11
N LYS A 114 -15.62 -4.15 9.07
CA LYS A 114 -15.38 -3.75 10.46
C LYS A 114 -14.00 -3.13 10.60
N TRP A 115 -13.82 -2.27 11.60
CA TRP A 115 -12.58 -1.51 11.80
C TRP A 115 -11.31 -2.38 11.84
N TYR A 116 -11.40 -3.60 12.36
CA TYR A 116 -10.26 -4.53 12.46
C TYR A 116 -9.96 -5.29 11.14
N GLU A 117 -10.87 -5.26 10.17
CA GLU A 117 -10.68 -5.87 8.84
C GLU A 117 -10.01 -4.87 7.88
N ILE A 118 -10.19 -3.57 8.14
CA ILE A 118 -9.66 -2.47 7.32
C ILE A 118 -8.15 -2.58 7.07
N PRO A 119 -7.27 -2.87 8.06
CA PRO A 119 -5.84 -2.99 7.80
C PRO A 119 -5.50 -4.10 6.80
N GLY A 120 -6.23 -5.21 6.83
CA GLY A 120 -6.05 -6.31 5.88
C GLY A 120 -6.53 -5.94 4.47
N ILE A 121 -7.68 -5.27 4.36
CA ILE A 121 -8.20 -4.76 3.08
C ILE A 121 -7.20 -3.75 2.50
N TRP A 122 -6.74 -2.80 3.29
CA TRP A 122 -5.74 -1.81 2.89
C TRP A 122 -4.47 -2.47 2.37
N TRP A 123 -3.94 -3.48 3.08
CA TRP A 123 -2.77 -4.22 2.61
C TRP A 123 -3.01 -4.88 1.25
N SER A 124 -4.18 -5.49 1.03
CA SER A 124 -4.51 -6.10 -0.25
C SER A 124 -4.54 -5.09 -1.40
N VAL A 125 -4.96 -3.84 -1.13
CA VAL A 125 -4.93 -2.75 -2.10
C VAL A 125 -3.49 -2.33 -2.41
N VAL A 126 -2.63 -2.24 -1.39
CA VAL A 126 -1.19 -1.97 -1.58
C VAL A 126 -0.57 -3.01 -2.51
N GLU A 127 -0.80 -4.30 -2.25
CA GLU A 127 -0.27 -5.37 -3.11
C GLU A 127 -0.79 -5.29 -4.55
N ARG A 128 -2.10 -5.07 -4.73
CA ARG A 128 -2.73 -4.98 -6.06
C ARG A 128 -2.21 -3.78 -6.87
N LEU A 129 -2.16 -2.60 -6.26
CA LEU A 129 -1.64 -1.40 -6.91
C LEU A 129 -0.18 -1.57 -7.31
N SER A 130 0.65 -2.07 -6.41
CA SER A 130 2.07 -2.34 -6.68
C SER A 130 2.24 -3.38 -7.80
N TRP A 131 1.40 -4.42 -7.82
CA TRP A 131 1.39 -5.40 -8.90
C TRP A 131 0.96 -4.83 -10.25
N THR A 132 -0.13 -4.05 -10.29
CA THR A 132 -0.60 -3.41 -11.52
C THR A 132 0.44 -2.45 -12.09
N MET A 133 1.15 -1.70 -11.23
CA MET A 133 2.14 -0.73 -11.68
C MET A 133 3.50 -1.33 -12.05
N LEU A 134 3.97 -2.35 -11.33
CA LEU A 134 5.34 -2.88 -11.50
C LEU A 134 5.41 -4.33 -11.99
N GLY A 135 4.39 -5.13 -11.69
CA GLY A 135 4.36 -6.57 -11.98
C GLY A 135 3.80 -6.89 -13.36
N LYS A 136 2.73 -6.19 -13.78
CA LYS A 136 2.13 -6.40 -15.10
C LYS A 136 3.08 -5.93 -16.22
N PRO A 137 3.28 -6.73 -17.28
CA PRO A 137 4.03 -6.30 -18.45
C PRO A 137 3.37 -5.05 -19.06
N ALA A 138 4.08 -3.93 -19.05
CA ALA A 138 3.60 -2.70 -19.64
C ALA A 138 4.06 -2.61 -21.10
N ASN A 139 3.11 -2.44 -22.02
CA ASN A 139 3.42 -2.19 -23.44
C ASN A 139 3.95 -0.76 -23.68
N VAL A 140 3.85 0.11 -22.68
CA VAL A 140 4.27 1.52 -22.71
C VAL A 140 4.98 1.87 -21.41
N GLY A 141 6.07 2.63 -21.49
CA GLY A 141 6.89 2.99 -20.32
C GLY A 141 8.06 2.04 -20.09
N CYS A 142 8.30 1.68 -18.83
CA CYS A 142 9.42 0.85 -18.41
C CYS A 142 9.12 -0.63 -18.65
N GLN A 143 9.68 -1.21 -19.72
CA GLN A 143 9.50 -2.62 -20.06
C GLN A 143 10.32 -3.51 -19.14
N PHE A 144 9.82 -3.76 -17.93
CA PHE A 144 10.46 -4.69 -17.03
C PHE A 144 10.37 -6.13 -17.53
N ARG A 145 11.41 -6.90 -17.24
CA ARG A 145 11.35 -8.36 -17.38
C ARG A 145 10.22 -8.94 -16.52
N ALA A 146 9.74 -10.12 -16.90
CA ALA A 146 8.81 -10.87 -16.08
C ALA A 146 9.33 -11.04 -14.65
N VAL A 147 8.39 -11.02 -13.69
CA VAL A 147 8.64 -11.26 -12.27
C VAL A 147 9.16 -12.69 -12.11
N ARG A 148 10.19 -12.87 -11.27
CA ARG A 148 10.84 -14.16 -11.00
C ARG A 148 11.03 -14.35 -9.51
#